data_AF-A0A428PZU2-F1
#
_entry.id   AF-A0A428PZU2-F1
#
_cell.length_a   1.000
_cell.length_b   1.000
_cell.length_c   1.000
_cell.angle_alpha   90.00
_cell.angle_beta   90.00
_cell.angle_gamma   90.00
#
_symmetry.space_group_name_H-M   'P 1'
#
loop_
_entity.id
_entity.type
_entity.pdbx_description
1 polymer ?
#
loop_
_entity_poly.entity_id
_entity_poly.type
_entity_poly.pdbx_seq_one_letter_code
_entity_poly.pdbx_strand_id
1 'polypeptide(L)'
;MALLSQERNRPIESPSSLPSNGFTPAAIQAPHQDIRSTPLHTPASYPSQDAFINIVPGFQISFIEADQVLQEYTAEMLPQFPFVPLPSLDAYEMYKRKPLLLKTILWVCRPPGPEAYGVLENWFRQHVAYQTVVLMNKSLEIVQALLVYFAWNDIFFFANSKDTSLLQLAIGLLADLGLYKRPSTTNPAFVSIVDDAADLRNDLQPQPGHSSDDRRAALGVYYIASIRCSIFGKLSGVEYTPRLDDCARQLLQDQEHPTDLLLVNLVRIRQIAIKVNDVFGNTGDHPIAEKTSTNVRAIVVASIRNELDIYINSLPEHLQSNPIVLLCAYAYWSPSTTAISTILLNLPT
;
A
#
# COMPACT_ATOMS: atom_id res chain seq x y z
N MET A 1 19.19 18.46 40.96
CA MET A 1 19.74 19.27 39.86
C MET A 1 18.78 19.13 38.68
N ALA A 2 17.70 19.93 38.63
CA ALA A 2 17.65 21.27 38.02
C ALA A 2 17.75 21.14 36.47
N LEU A 3 16.76 21.45 35.62
CA LEU A 3 15.53 22.24 35.71
C LEU A 3 14.51 21.72 34.66
N LEU A 4 13.36 21.22 35.12
CA LEU A 4 12.08 21.26 34.41
C LEU A 4 11.29 22.35 35.12
N SER A 5 10.91 23.44 34.46
CA SER A 5 9.80 24.37 34.79
C SER A 5 10.04 25.76 34.21
N GLN A 6 9.50 26.07 33.02
CA GLN A 6 8.97 27.40 32.71
C GLN A 6 8.28 27.40 31.35
N GLU A 7 6.96 27.27 31.36
CA GLU A 7 6.02 28.09 30.57
C GLU A 7 4.59 27.59 30.84
N ARG A 8 4.14 27.86 32.06
CA ARG A 8 2.72 27.82 32.40
C ARG A 8 2.46 28.96 33.37
N ASN A 9 1.99 30.08 32.83
CA ASN A 9 1.17 31.12 33.47
C ASN A 9 1.34 32.44 32.69
N ARG A 10 0.39 32.75 31.80
CA ARG A 10 0.05 34.14 31.48
C ARG A 10 -1.39 34.40 31.93
N PRO A 11 -1.70 35.55 32.54
CA PRO A 11 -2.99 35.80 33.16
C PRO A 11 -4.06 36.19 32.13
N ILE A 12 -5.30 35.89 32.51
CA ILE A 12 -6.54 36.35 31.89
C ILE A 12 -6.74 37.82 32.26
N GLU A 13 -6.82 38.71 31.27
CA GLU A 13 -7.30 40.09 31.46
C GLU A 13 -8.38 40.43 30.42
N SER A 14 -9.53 40.87 30.92
CA SER A 14 -10.60 41.65 30.29
C SER A 14 -11.44 42.20 31.45
N PRO A 15 -12.20 43.32 31.36
CA PRO A 15 -12.56 44.11 30.17
C PRO A 15 -12.48 45.64 30.37
N SER A 16 -12.37 46.42 29.27
CA SER A 16 -12.79 47.84 29.31
C SER A 16 -13.03 48.48 27.92
N SER A 17 -14.31 48.81 27.71
CA SER A 17 -14.88 49.97 26.99
C SER A 17 -14.45 50.31 25.55
N LEU A 18 -15.35 49.97 24.62
CA LEU A 18 -15.53 50.58 23.30
C LEU A 18 -16.14 51.99 23.44
N PRO A 19 -15.73 52.98 22.62
CA PRO A 19 -16.57 54.12 22.28
C PRO A 19 -17.32 53.88 20.98
N SER A 20 -18.64 54.00 21.10
CA SER A 20 -19.65 54.01 20.05
C SER A 20 -19.48 55.21 19.13
N ASN A 21 -19.34 54.98 17.83
CA ASN A 21 -19.64 55.97 16.80
C ASN A 21 -20.75 55.40 15.90
N GLY A 22 -21.96 55.89 16.11
CA GLY A 22 -23.07 55.66 15.21
C GLY A 22 -23.02 56.64 14.04
N PHE A 23 -23.42 56.20 12.85
CA PHE A 23 -24.10 57.03 11.86
C PHE A 23 -25.03 56.17 11.00
N THR A 24 -26.16 56.79 10.67
CA THR A 24 -27.45 56.33 10.13
C THR A 24 -27.44 55.71 8.73
N PRO A 25 -28.51 54.97 8.35
CA PRO A 25 -28.66 54.37 7.02
C PRO A 25 -29.20 55.39 6.01
N ALA A 26 -28.46 55.61 4.92
CA ALA A 26 -28.93 56.37 3.77
C ALA A 26 -29.16 55.40 2.60
N ALA A 27 -30.43 55.26 2.23
CA ALA A 27 -30.87 54.59 1.02
C ALA A 27 -30.50 55.45 -0.20
N ILE A 28 -29.73 54.90 -1.14
CA ILE A 28 -29.67 55.39 -2.53
C ILE A 28 -29.60 54.19 -3.47
N GLN A 29 -30.51 54.21 -4.44
CA GLN A 29 -30.80 53.24 -5.48
C GLN A 29 -29.58 52.92 -6.36
N ALA A 30 -29.46 51.65 -6.76
CA ALA A 30 -28.67 51.23 -7.92
C ALA A 30 -29.62 50.58 -8.95
N PRO A 31 -29.46 50.85 -10.26
CA PRO A 31 -30.40 50.44 -11.29
C PRO A 31 -30.26 48.96 -11.63
N HIS A 32 -31.39 48.33 -11.91
CA HIS A 32 -31.49 46.99 -12.50
C HIS A 32 -30.63 46.89 -13.76
N GLN A 33 -29.64 45.99 -13.74
CA GLN A 33 -29.06 45.42 -14.95
C GLN A 33 -29.33 43.92 -14.96
N ASP A 34 -29.98 43.49 -16.03
CA ASP A 34 -30.34 42.10 -16.32
C ASP A 34 -29.10 41.20 -16.26
N ILE A 35 -29.04 40.34 -15.24
CA ILE A 35 -28.11 39.21 -15.21
C ILE A 35 -28.70 38.15 -16.14
N ARG A 36 -28.28 38.20 -17.41
CA ARG A 36 -28.47 37.10 -18.34
C ARG A 36 -27.62 35.93 -17.86
N SER A 37 -28.28 34.94 -17.25
CA SER A 37 -27.67 33.70 -16.78
C SER A 37 -27.10 32.92 -17.97
N THR A 38 -25.79 33.06 -18.20
CA THR A 38 -25.01 32.11 -19.00
C THR A 38 -24.68 30.89 -18.12
N PRO A 39 -24.99 29.66 -18.55
CA PRO A 39 -24.62 28.48 -17.80
C PRO A 39 -23.10 28.30 -17.85
N LEU A 40 -22.43 28.39 -16.69
CA LEU A 40 -21.03 27.98 -16.54
C LEU A 40 -20.95 26.45 -16.62
N HIS A 41 -20.79 25.93 -17.83
CA HIS A 41 -20.10 24.66 -18.04
C HIS A 41 -18.76 24.99 -18.71
N THR A 42 -17.75 25.27 -17.89
CA THR A 42 -16.36 25.24 -18.34
C THR A 42 -15.99 23.77 -18.55
N PRO A 43 -15.65 23.32 -19.76
CA PRO A 43 -15.08 21.97 -19.94
C PRO A 43 -13.78 21.89 -19.13
N ALA A 44 -13.49 20.73 -18.55
CA ALA A 44 -12.19 20.49 -17.93
C ALA A 44 -11.08 20.83 -18.95
N SER A 45 -10.27 21.84 -18.65
CA SER A 45 -9.16 22.22 -19.52
C SER A 45 -8.10 21.13 -19.43
N TYR A 46 -8.02 20.29 -20.45
CA TYR A 46 -6.88 19.39 -20.62
C TYR A 46 -5.60 20.21 -20.65
N PRO A 47 -4.51 19.68 -20.08
CA PRO A 47 -3.24 20.38 -20.06
C PRO A 47 -2.72 20.53 -21.50
N SER A 48 -2.05 21.65 -21.78
CA SER A 48 -1.35 21.86 -23.05
C SER A 48 -0.39 20.69 -23.34
N GLN A 49 -0.10 20.40 -24.61
CA GLN A 49 0.84 19.33 -24.99
C GLN A 49 2.22 19.47 -24.33
N ASP A 50 2.61 20.69 -23.93
CA ASP A 50 3.85 21.01 -23.23
C ASP A 50 3.74 21.03 -21.70
N ALA A 51 2.69 20.44 -21.13
CA ALA A 51 2.55 20.39 -19.67
C ALA A 51 3.37 19.24 -19.08
N PHE A 52 4.01 19.53 -17.93
CA PHE A 52 4.93 18.61 -17.27
C PHE A 52 4.45 18.24 -15.87
N ILE A 53 4.65 16.97 -15.51
CA ILE A 53 4.52 16.45 -14.17
C ILE A 53 5.87 16.60 -13.47
N ASN A 54 5.90 17.40 -12.40
CA ASN A 54 7.03 17.47 -11.50
C ASN A 54 7.00 16.26 -10.57
N ILE A 55 7.90 15.29 -10.76
CA ILE A 55 8.00 14.12 -9.89
C ILE A 55 8.72 14.54 -8.60
N VAL A 56 9.96 15.02 -8.75
CA VAL A 56 10.79 15.66 -7.71
C VAL A 56 11.49 16.90 -8.27
N PRO A 57 12.06 17.80 -7.43
CA PRO A 57 12.84 18.92 -7.93
C PRO A 57 13.93 18.46 -8.90
N GLY A 58 13.94 19.00 -10.12
CA GLY A 58 14.90 18.64 -11.18
C GLY A 58 14.54 17.41 -12.01
N PHE A 59 13.41 16.74 -11.73
CA PHE A 59 12.92 15.62 -12.55
C PHE A 59 11.46 15.84 -12.96
N GLN A 60 11.28 16.08 -14.25
CA GLN A 60 9.99 16.36 -14.88
C GLN A 60 9.79 15.43 -16.07
N ILE A 61 8.53 15.11 -16.34
CA ILE A 61 8.11 14.28 -17.48
C ILE A 61 6.86 14.89 -18.11
N SER A 62 6.73 14.82 -19.43
CA SER A 62 5.52 15.30 -20.11
C SER A 62 4.33 14.38 -19.84
N PHE A 63 3.10 14.88 -19.97
CA PHE A 63 1.90 14.02 -19.85
C PHE A 63 1.86 12.91 -20.91
N ILE A 64 2.40 13.17 -22.12
CA ILE A 64 2.47 12.19 -23.20
C ILE A 64 3.39 11.02 -22.82
N GLU A 65 4.58 11.32 -22.30
CA GLU A 65 5.51 10.29 -21.82
C GLU A 65 4.91 9.56 -20.62
N ALA A 66 4.18 10.26 -19.74
CA ALA A 66 3.51 9.62 -18.61
C ALA A 66 2.43 8.61 -19.05
N ASP A 67 1.66 8.90 -20.11
CA ASP A 67 0.70 7.94 -20.68
C ASP A 67 1.40 6.68 -21.21
N GLN A 68 2.55 6.84 -21.88
CA GLN A 68 3.35 5.71 -22.34
C GLN A 68 3.83 4.85 -21.17
N VAL A 69 4.28 5.49 -20.08
CA VAL A 69 4.71 4.78 -18.88
C VAL A 69 3.55 4.02 -18.21
N LEU A 70 2.33 4.57 -18.20
CA LEU A 70 1.17 3.85 -17.66
C LEU A 70 0.81 2.61 -18.50
N GLN A 71 1.00 2.67 -19.82
CA GLN A 71 0.84 1.53 -20.71
C GLN A 71 1.91 0.46 -20.43
N GLU A 72 3.17 0.88 -20.30
CA GLU A 72 4.31 0.03 -19.95
C GLU A 72 4.09 -0.68 -18.61
N TYR A 73 3.70 0.06 -17.57
CA TYR A 73 3.33 -0.49 -16.26
C TYR A 73 2.25 -1.57 -16.38
N THR A 74 1.18 -1.29 -17.14
CA THR A 74 0.05 -2.21 -17.27
C THR A 74 0.41 -3.46 -18.07
N ALA A 75 1.26 -3.32 -19.10
CA ALA A 75 1.64 -4.41 -19.99
C ALA A 75 2.74 -5.32 -19.42
N GLU A 76 3.71 -4.74 -18.70
CA GLU A 76 4.95 -5.45 -18.35
C GLU A 76 5.08 -5.72 -16.85
N MET A 77 4.70 -4.76 -16.01
CA MET A 77 4.89 -4.83 -14.56
C MET A 77 3.68 -5.45 -13.85
N LEU A 78 2.46 -5.00 -14.18
CA LEU A 78 1.24 -5.49 -13.55
C LEU A 78 1.04 -7.01 -13.65
N PRO A 79 1.35 -7.70 -14.77
CA PRO A 79 1.27 -9.16 -14.84
C PRO A 79 2.23 -9.88 -13.89
N GLN A 80 3.28 -9.21 -13.42
CA GLN A 80 4.26 -9.76 -12.47
C GLN A 80 3.90 -9.45 -11.01
N PHE A 81 3.25 -8.31 -10.77
CA PHE A 81 2.80 -7.88 -9.45
C PHE A 81 1.34 -7.36 -9.52
N PRO A 82 0.34 -8.25 -9.49
CA PRO A 82 -1.05 -7.93 -9.87
C PRO A 82 -1.89 -7.21 -8.80
N PHE A 83 -1.27 -6.53 -7.83
CA PHE A 83 -1.96 -5.99 -6.64
C PHE A 83 -2.43 -4.54 -6.78
N VAL A 84 -1.97 -3.82 -7.80
CA VAL A 84 -2.34 -2.42 -8.05
C VAL A 84 -2.73 -2.22 -9.52
N PRO A 85 -3.82 -2.88 -9.98
CA PRO A 85 -4.32 -2.61 -11.32
C PRO A 85 -4.79 -1.15 -11.42
N LEU A 86 -4.62 -0.57 -12.60
CA LEU A 86 -5.03 0.80 -12.86
C LEU A 86 -6.40 0.81 -13.53
N PRO A 87 -7.28 1.77 -13.17
CA PRO A 87 -8.44 2.08 -14.00
C PRO A 87 -7.96 2.58 -15.36
N SER A 88 -8.81 2.47 -16.39
CA SER A 88 -8.55 3.04 -17.73
C SER A 88 -8.61 4.57 -17.71
N LEU A 89 -7.63 5.20 -17.08
CA LEU A 89 -7.46 6.65 -16.96
C LEU A 89 -6.17 7.06 -17.68
N ASP A 90 -6.19 8.26 -18.27
CA ASP A 90 -4.98 8.90 -18.77
C ASP A 90 -4.13 9.46 -17.61
N ALA A 91 -2.89 9.83 -17.93
CA ALA A 91 -1.94 10.40 -16.99
C ALA A 91 -2.45 11.68 -16.33
N TYR A 92 -3.27 12.47 -17.02
CA TYR A 92 -3.82 13.71 -16.47
C TYR A 92 -4.86 13.44 -15.37
N GLU A 93 -5.81 12.54 -15.62
CA GLU A 93 -6.79 12.12 -14.62
C GLU A 93 -6.13 11.39 -13.46
N MET A 94 -5.12 10.55 -13.73
CA MET A 94 -4.29 9.94 -12.68
C MET A 94 -3.58 10.99 -11.84
N TYR A 95 -3.00 12.03 -12.45
CA TYR A 95 -2.30 13.10 -11.73
C TYR A 95 -3.24 13.88 -10.81
N LYS A 96 -4.49 14.08 -11.24
CA LYS A 96 -5.51 14.78 -10.46
C LYS A 96 -6.05 13.93 -9.30
N ARG A 97 -6.24 12.62 -9.52
CA ARG A 97 -6.93 11.73 -8.56
C ARG A 97 -5.97 11.02 -7.61
N LYS A 98 -4.86 10.52 -8.14
CA LYS A 98 -3.87 9.70 -7.43
C LYS A 98 -2.44 10.18 -7.76
N PRO A 99 -2.07 11.43 -7.42
CA PRO A 99 -0.78 12.02 -7.77
C PRO A 99 0.43 11.28 -7.20
N LEU A 100 0.36 10.75 -5.98
CA LEU A 100 1.44 10.00 -5.36
C LEU A 100 1.63 8.67 -6.09
N LEU A 101 0.55 7.92 -6.33
CA LEU A 101 0.62 6.64 -7.04
C LEU A 101 1.17 6.83 -8.46
N LEU A 102 0.68 7.83 -9.19
CA LEU A 102 1.20 8.14 -10.53
C LEU A 102 2.70 8.40 -10.48
N LYS A 103 3.17 9.29 -9.59
CA LYS A 103 4.60 9.60 -9.45
C LYS A 103 5.43 8.38 -9.11
N THR A 104 4.93 7.49 -8.24
CA THR A 104 5.63 6.25 -7.90
C THR A 104 5.74 5.33 -9.11
N ILE A 105 4.68 5.17 -9.91
CA ILE A 105 4.71 4.39 -11.15
C ILE A 105 5.72 4.98 -12.14
N LEU A 106 5.65 6.29 -12.38
CA LEU A 106 6.58 6.99 -13.29
C LEU A 106 8.04 6.75 -12.90
N TRP A 107 8.31 6.79 -11.60
CA TRP A 107 9.63 6.52 -11.06
C TRP A 107 10.06 5.06 -11.24
N VAL A 108 9.23 4.08 -10.91
CA VAL A 108 9.66 2.68 -10.95
C VAL A 108 9.81 2.13 -12.37
N CYS A 109 8.99 2.59 -13.32
CA CYS A 109 9.10 2.18 -14.72
C CYS A 109 10.31 2.84 -15.39
N ARG A 110 10.53 4.13 -15.12
CA ARG A 110 11.62 4.91 -15.73
C ARG A 110 12.43 5.60 -14.63
N PRO A 111 13.25 4.84 -13.90
CA PRO A 111 14.03 5.40 -12.82
C PRO A 111 15.00 6.44 -13.38
N PRO A 112 15.14 7.60 -12.73
CA PRO A 112 16.12 8.56 -13.17
C PRO A 112 17.53 8.08 -12.84
N GLY A 113 18.53 8.80 -13.34
CA GLY A 113 19.94 8.45 -13.13
C GLY A 113 20.31 8.30 -11.64
N PRO A 114 21.42 7.60 -11.33
CA PRO A 114 21.79 7.23 -9.96
C PRO A 114 21.84 8.40 -8.96
N GLU A 115 22.19 9.59 -9.42
CA GLU A 115 22.26 10.82 -8.60
C GLU A 115 20.87 11.26 -8.10
N ALA A 116 19.82 11.09 -8.90
CA ALA A 116 18.45 11.48 -8.57
C ALA A 116 17.70 10.40 -7.77
N TYR A 117 18.18 9.15 -7.81
CA TYR A 117 17.54 8.02 -7.14
C TYR A 117 17.41 8.23 -5.63
N GLY A 118 18.51 8.61 -4.96
CA GLY A 118 18.50 8.86 -3.52
C GLY A 118 17.63 10.07 -3.11
N VAL A 119 17.52 11.07 -3.99
CA VAL A 119 16.64 12.23 -3.78
C VAL A 119 15.18 11.81 -3.82
N LEU A 120 14.80 10.97 -4.80
CA LEU A 120 13.46 10.40 -4.93
C LEU A 120 13.08 9.52 -3.76
N GLU A 121 13.98 8.62 -3.35
CA GLU A 121 13.73 7.73 -2.22
C GLU A 121 13.48 8.53 -0.94
N ASN A 122 14.34 9.53 -0.66
CA ASN A 122 14.18 10.41 0.50
C ASN A 122 12.89 11.22 0.41
N TRP A 123 12.58 11.80 -0.74
CA TRP A 123 11.35 12.55 -0.95
C TRP A 123 10.11 11.68 -0.72
N PHE A 124 10.09 10.46 -1.26
CA PHE A 124 8.97 9.53 -1.11
C PHE A 124 8.74 9.18 0.37
N ARG A 125 9.81 8.82 1.11
CA ARG A 125 9.73 8.54 2.55
C ARG A 125 9.24 9.74 3.35
N GLN A 126 9.79 10.92 3.08
CA GLN A 126 9.38 12.16 3.74
C GLN A 126 7.91 12.49 3.45
N HIS A 127 7.50 12.37 2.19
CA HIS A 127 6.12 12.63 1.77
C HIS A 127 5.14 11.67 2.45
N VAL A 128 5.41 10.36 2.41
CA VAL A 128 4.57 9.35 3.06
C VAL A 128 4.50 9.62 4.56
N ALA A 129 5.63 9.80 5.25
CA ALA A 129 5.64 10.07 6.69
C ALA A 129 4.88 11.35 7.05
N TYR A 130 5.04 12.42 6.24
CA TYR A 130 4.32 13.66 6.45
C TYR A 130 2.81 13.48 6.27
N GLN A 131 2.37 12.80 5.21
CA GLN A 131 0.96 12.52 4.98
C GLN A 131 0.36 11.68 6.11
N THR A 132 0.99 10.55 6.47
CA THR A 132 0.37 9.56 7.36
C THR A 132 0.57 9.84 8.84
N VAL A 133 1.72 10.40 9.23
CA VAL A 133 2.08 10.61 10.64
C VAL A 133 1.78 12.04 11.07
N VAL A 134 2.15 13.02 10.24
CA VAL A 134 2.01 14.44 10.61
C VAL A 134 0.61 14.95 10.30
N LEU A 135 0.13 14.78 9.07
CA LEU A 135 -1.20 15.20 8.65
C LEU A 135 -2.29 14.20 9.01
N MET A 136 -1.92 12.99 9.43
CA MET A 136 -2.83 11.87 9.70
C MET A 136 -3.77 11.54 8.52
N ASN A 137 -3.36 11.89 7.30
CA ASN A 137 -4.05 11.55 6.08
C ASN A 137 -3.76 10.09 5.73
N LYS A 138 -4.80 9.28 5.67
CA LYS A 138 -4.72 7.84 5.40
C LYS A 138 -5.61 7.55 4.21
N SER A 139 -5.02 7.08 3.13
CA SER A 139 -5.74 6.80 1.90
C SER A 139 -5.25 5.50 1.28
N LEU A 140 -6.13 4.86 0.51
CA LEU A 140 -5.78 3.68 -0.28
C LEU A 140 -4.63 3.97 -1.26
N GLU A 141 -4.57 5.20 -1.80
CA GLU A 141 -3.50 5.63 -2.69
C GLU A 141 -2.12 5.48 -2.05
N ILE A 142 -1.96 5.86 -0.77
CA ILE A 142 -0.67 5.73 -0.07
C ILE A 142 -0.29 4.26 0.05
N VAL A 143 -1.24 3.38 0.35
CA VAL A 143 -1.00 1.93 0.42
C VAL A 143 -0.60 1.39 -0.95
N GLN A 144 -1.32 1.76 -2.01
CA GLN A 144 -1.01 1.36 -3.39
C GLN A 144 0.38 1.85 -3.82
N ALA A 145 0.74 3.10 -3.51
CA ALA A 145 2.07 3.65 -3.80
C ALA A 145 3.17 2.90 -3.03
N LEU A 146 2.94 2.56 -1.76
CA LEU A 146 3.87 1.72 -0.99
C LEU A 146 4.04 0.33 -1.60
N LEU A 147 2.97 -0.29 -2.10
CA LEU A 147 3.04 -1.59 -2.76
C LEU A 147 3.86 -1.54 -4.05
N VAL A 148 3.62 -0.55 -4.91
CA VAL A 148 4.41 -0.35 -6.14
C VAL A 148 5.88 -0.10 -5.78
N TYR A 149 6.14 0.75 -4.79
CA TYR A 149 7.49 0.98 -4.29
C TYR A 149 8.17 -0.30 -3.79
N PHE A 150 7.47 -1.14 -3.03
CA PHE A 150 8.04 -2.39 -2.50
C PHE A 150 8.28 -3.46 -3.57
N ALA A 151 7.45 -3.50 -4.60
CA ALA A 151 7.55 -4.49 -5.65
C ALA A 151 8.72 -4.24 -6.60
N TRP A 152 9.08 -2.96 -6.83
CA TRP A 152 9.96 -2.55 -7.93
C TRP A 152 11.16 -1.71 -7.51
N ASN A 153 11.29 -1.38 -6.22
CA ASN A 153 12.55 -0.86 -5.70
C ASN A 153 13.60 -1.99 -5.66
N ASP A 154 14.87 -1.62 -5.82
CA ASP A 154 16.04 -2.50 -5.95
C ASP A 154 15.99 -3.67 -4.94
N ILE A 155 16.54 -4.82 -5.32
CA ILE A 155 16.55 -6.08 -4.57
C ILE A 155 17.09 -5.90 -3.13
N PHE A 156 17.93 -4.87 -2.92
CA PHE A 156 18.38 -4.44 -1.59
C PHE A 156 17.25 -3.98 -0.66
N PHE A 157 16.05 -3.71 -1.17
CA PHE A 157 14.82 -3.56 -0.41
C PHE A 157 14.56 -4.76 0.50
N PHE A 158 14.89 -5.96 0.04
CA PHE A 158 14.83 -7.20 0.81
C PHE A 158 16.17 -7.56 1.48
N ALA A 159 17.17 -6.66 1.48
CA ALA A 159 18.44 -6.84 2.21
C ALA A 159 18.67 -5.76 3.28
N ASN A 160 18.06 -4.58 3.17
CA ASN A 160 18.27 -3.42 4.03
C ASN A 160 17.16 -3.26 5.08
N SER A 161 17.55 -3.03 6.34
CA SER A 161 16.61 -2.81 7.46
C SER A 161 15.76 -1.55 7.36
N LYS A 162 16.12 -0.61 6.46
CA LYS A 162 15.52 0.72 6.34
C LYS A 162 14.05 0.69 5.94
N ASP A 163 13.62 -0.34 5.23
CA ASP A 163 12.26 -0.46 4.73
C ASP A 163 11.28 -1.13 5.68
N THR A 164 11.74 -1.63 6.82
CA THR A 164 10.89 -2.24 7.85
C THR A 164 9.86 -1.26 8.38
N SER A 165 10.26 -0.01 8.61
CA SER A 165 9.33 1.04 9.05
C SER A 165 8.21 1.30 8.05
N LEU A 166 8.52 1.39 6.75
CA LEU A 166 7.49 1.61 5.72
C LEU A 166 6.54 0.42 5.58
N LEU A 167 7.04 -0.81 5.67
CA LEU A 167 6.15 -1.97 5.61
C LEU A 167 5.23 -2.04 6.84
N GLN A 168 5.76 -1.77 8.03
CA GLN A 168 4.94 -1.70 9.24
C GLN A 168 3.92 -0.56 9.17
N LEU A 169 4.29 0.57 8.56
CA LEU A 169 3.35 1.65 8.26
C LEU A 169 2.25 1.18 7.30
N ALA A 170 2.56 0.45 6.23
CA ALA A 170 1.56 -0.10 5.31
C ALA A 170 0.59 -1.05 6.02
N ILE A 171 1.09 -1.90 6.91
CA ILE A 171 0.28 -2.80 7.74
C ILE A 171 -0.65 -1.98 8.66
N GLY A 172 -0.11 -0.95 9.31
CA GLY A 172 -0.89 -0.02 10.15
C GLY A 172 -1.99 0.72 9.37
N LEU A 173 -1.68 1.20 8.16
CA LEU A 173 -2.64 1.87 7.28
C LEU A 173 -3.82 0.97 6.92
N LEU A 174 -3.58 -0.32 6.66
CA LEU A 174 -4.67 -1.26 6.42
C LEU A 174 -5.58 -1.46 7.64
N ALA A 175 -5.02 -1.42 8.85
CA ALA A 175 -5.83 -1.48 10.07
C ALA A 175 -6.67 -0.21 10.24
N ASP A 176 -6.06 0.95 9.99
CA ASP A 176 -6.72 2.25 10.07
C ASP A 176 -7.83 2.44 9.03
N LEU A 177 -7.63 1.92 7.81
CA LEU A 177 -8.62 1.92 6.72
C LEU A 177 -9.69 0.82 6.90
N GLY A 178 -9.65 0.04 7.99
CA GLY A 178 -10.60 -1.04 8.25
C GLY A 178 -10.44 -2.25 7.32
N LEU A 179 -9.34 -2.35 6.58
CA LEU A 179 -9.11 -3.41 5.58
C LEU A 179 -8.71 -4.76 6.21
N TYR A 180 -8.18 -4.75 7.44
CA TYR A 180 -7.90 -5.96 8.23
C TYR A 180 -9.04 -6.39 9.15
N LYS A 181 -9.97 -5.49 9.49
CA LYS A 181 -11.09 -5.82 10.38
C LYS A 181 -12.24 -6.40 9.54
N ARG A 182 -12.88 -7.46 10.04
CA ARG A 182 -14.17 -7.86 9.50
C ARG A 182 -15.17 -6.75 9.86
N PRO A 183 -16.04 -6.27 8.94
CA PRO A 183 -17.17 -5.45 9.34
C PRO A 183 -17.90 -6.23 10.42
N SER A 184 -17.99 -5.66 11.62
CA SER A 184 -18.64 -6.27 12.77
C SER A 184 -20.06 -6.64 12.37
N THR A 185 -20.25 -7.90 12.01
CA THR A 185 -21.54 -8.53 11.86
C THR A 185 -21.48 -9.68 12.84
N THR A 186 -22.32 -9.61 13.87
CA THR A 186 -22.58 -10.68 14.85
C THR A 186 -21.45 -11.05 15.83
N ASN A 187 -21.33 -10.29 16.94
CA ASN A 187 -21.62 -10.77 18.31
C ASN A 187 -21.55 -9.59 19.32
N PRO A 188 -22.67 -9.16 19.94
CA PRO A 188 -22.66 -8.06 20.92
C PRO A 188 -21.86 -8.35 22.19
N ALA A 189 -21.33 -9.57 22.37
CA ALA A 189 -20.55 -9.96 23.54
C ALA A 189 -19.06 -9.58 23.50
N PHE A 190 -18.53 -9.17 22.33
CA PHE A 190 -17.09 -8.89 22.13
C PHE A 190 -16.85 -7.62 21.30
N VAL A 191 -17.76 -6.64 21.38
CA VAL A 191 -17.50 -5.31 20.84
C VAL A 191 -16.40 -4.68 21.69
N SER A 192 -15.35 -4.18 21.03
CA SER A 192 -14.30 -3.43 21.71
C SER A 192 -14.94 -2.27 22.46
N ILE A 193 -14.58 -2.04 23.73
CA ILE A 193 -15.04 -0.88 24.53
C ILE A 193 -14.83 0.44 23.76
N VAL A 194 -13.83 0.47 22.86
CA VAL A 194 -13.52 1.60 21.97
C VAL A 194 -14.54 1.74 20.83
N ASP A 195 -14.98 0.62 20.24
CA ASP A 195 -15.98 0.63 19.16
C ASP A 195 -17.36 1.00 19.73
N ASP A 196 -17.73 0.48 20.92
CA ASP A 196 -18.94 0.86 21.66
C ASP A 196 -18.95 2.36 22.03
N ALA A 197 -17.80 2.91 22.45
CA ALA A 197 -17.68 4.32 22.77
C ALA A 197 -17.74 5.23 21.53
N ALA A 198 -17.30 4.75 20.37
CA ALA A 198 -17.37 5.47 19.10
C ALA A 198 -18.79 5.40 18.49
N ASP A 199 -19.48 4.26 18.62
CA ASP A 199 -20.89 4.09 18.25
C ASP A 199 -21.79 5.00 19.10
N LEU A 200 -21.53 5.12 20.41
CA LEU A 200 -22.29 6.01 21.31
C LEU A 200 -22.16 7.49 20.94
N ARG A 201 -21.05 7.86 20.28
CA ARG A 201 -20.76 9.23 19.86
C ARG A 201 -21.23 9.55 18.44
N ASN A 202 -21.76 8.58 17.70
CA ASN A 202 -22.13 8.73 16.29
C ASN A 202 -20.92 9.14 15.41
N ASP A 203 -19.70 8.86 15.89
CA ASP A 203 -18.44 9.25 15.24
C ASP A 203 -18.02 8.26 14.14
N LEU A 204 -18.68 7.10 14.06
CA LEU A 204 -18.43 6.09 13.04
C LEU A 204 -19.17 6.48 11.75
N GLN A 205 -18.44 7.11 10.83
CA GLN A 205 -18.90 7.21 9.45
C GLN A 205 -19.22 5.79 8.95
N PRO A 206 -20.38 5.56 8.29
CA PRO A 206 -20.70 4.26 7.73
C PRO A 206 -19.58 3.86 6.77
N GLN A 207 -18.86 2.78 7.12
CA GLN A 207 -17.75 2.28 6.32
C GLN A 207 -18.30 1.98 4.91
N PRO A 208 -17.83 2.68 3.86
CA PRO A 208 -18.19 2.37 2.49
C PRO A 208 -17.90 0.89 2.25
N GLY A 209 -18.75 0.20 1.50
CA GLY A 209 -18.44 -1.16 1.07
C GLY A 209 -17.04 -1.20 0.48
N HIS A 210 -16.16 -2.03 1.04
CA HIS A 210 -14.76 -2.08 0.60
C HIS A 210 -14.69 -2.50 -0.86
N SER A 211 -14.06 -1.64 -1.65
CA SER A 211 -13.86 -1.82 -3.08
C SER A 211 -12.94 -3.01 -3.37
N SER A 212 -12.95 -3.49 -4.60
CA SER A 212 -12.02 -4.52 -5.03
C SER A 212 -10.56 -4.03 -4.97
N ASP A 213 -10.31 -2.75 -5.20
CA ASP A 213 -8.99 -2.13 -5.02
C ASP A 213 -8.49 -2.23 -3.56
N ASP A 214 -9.40 -2.05 -2.59
CA ASP A 214 -9.07 -2.23 -1.17
C ASP A 214 -8.63 -3.67 -0.88
N ARG A 215 -9.31 -4.66 -1.49
CA ARG A 215 -9.00 -6.09 -1.31
C ARG A 215 -7.66 -6.44 -1.92
N ARG A 216 -7.38 -5.97 -3.14
CA ARG A 216 -6.11 -6.17 -3.83
C ARG A 216 -4.96 -5.56 -3.03
N ALA A 217 -5.14 -4.34 -2.53
CA ALA A 217 -4.15 -3.69 -1.68
C ALA A 217 -3.92 -4.46 -0.37
N ALA A 218 -4.99 -4.90 0.31
CA ALA A 218 -4.88 -5.69 1.54
C ALA A 218 -4.08 -6.99 1.33
N LEU A 219 -4.42 -7.73 0.27
CA LEU A 219 -3.73 -8.96 -0.11
C LEU A 219 -2.28 -8.70 -0.55
N GLY A 220 -2.02 -7.58 -1.22
CA GLY A 220 -0.68 -7.17 -1.63
C GLY A 220 0.25 -6.86 -0.46
N VAL A 221 -0.25 -6.21 0.59
CA VAL A 221 0.57 -5.94 1.78
C VAL A 221 0.88 -7.23 2.51
N TYR A 222 -0.10 -8.13 2.65
CA TYR A 222 0.15 -9.48 3.18
C TYR A 222 1.22 -10.21 2.36
N TYR A 223 1.08 -10.19 1.03
CA TYR A 223 2.01 -10.84 0.11
C TYR A 223 3.44 -10.31 0.28
N ILE A 224 3.66 -9.00 0.24
CA ILE A 224 4.99 -8.40 0.46
C ILE A 224 5.53 -8.70 1.87
N ALA A 225 4.68 -8.61 2.89
CA ALA A 225 5.09 -8.88 4.26
C ALA A 225 5.50 -10.34 4.47
N SER A 226 4.80 -11.28 3.83
CA SER A 226 5.14 -12.70 3.84
C SER A 226 6.50 -12.97 3.20
N ILE A 227 6.77 -12.38 2.02
CA ILE A 227 8.08 -12.49 1.34
C ILE A 227 9.19 -12.00 2.28
N ARG A 228 9.00 -10.80 2.86
CA ARG A 228 10.01 -10.22 3.74
C ARG A 228 10.26 -11.07 4.98
N CYS A 229 9.20 -11.58 5.60
CA CYS A 229 9.31 -12.43 6.78
C CYS A 229 10.19 -13.66 6.49
N SER A 230 10.04 -14.29 5.32
CA SER A 230 10.88 -15.43 4.96
C SER A 230 12.32 -15.11 4.60
N ILE A 231 12.61 -13.91 4.08
CA ILE A 231 13.99 -13.53 3.75
C ILE A 231 14.79 -13.21 5.03
N PHE A 232 14.14 -12.61 6.05
CA PHE A 232 14.84 -12.11 7.24
C PHE A 232 14.57 -12.89 8.53
N GLY A 233 13.63 -13.85 8.52
CA GLY A 233 13.40 -14.83 9.60
C GLY A 233 13.00 -14.27 10.98
N LYS A 234 12.80 -12.96 11.14
CA LYS A 234 12.64 -12.29 12.46
C LYS A 234 11.60 -11.19 12.52
N LEU A 235 10.94 -10.84 11.43
CA LEU A 235 9.83 -9.87 11.51
C LEU A 235 8.57 -10.61 11.95
N SER A 236 7.86 -10.04 12.93
CA SER A 236 6.48 -10.41 13.27
C SER A 236 5.68 -10.48 11.96
N GLY A 237 5.37 -11.71 11.54
CA GLY A 237 4.66 -11.94 10.29
C GLY A 237 3.28 -11.28 10.34
N VAL A 238 2.78 -10.87 9.19
CA VAL A 238 1.37 -10.52 9.07
C VAL A 238 0.58 -11.82 9.10
N GLU A 239 -0.28 -11.98 10.11
CA GLU A 239 -1.18 -13.12 10.20
C GLU A 239 -2.16 -13.11 9.03
N TYR A 240 -2.37 -14.27 8.41
CA TYR A 240 -3.43 -14.40 7.42
C TYR A 240 -4.77 -14.53 8.13
N THR A 241 -5.59 -13.48 8.05
CA THR A 241 -6.87 -13.42 8.76
C THR A 241 -8.04 -13.92 7.90
N PRO A 242 -9.17 -14.35 8.52
CA PRO A 242 -10.39 -14.67 7.78
C PRO A 242 -10.89 -13.52 6.89
N ARG A 243 -10.55 -12.27 7.24
CA ARG A 243 -10.88 -11.11 6.41
C ARG A 243 -10.13 -11.13 5.08
N LEU A 244 -8.85 -11.50 5.08
CA LEU A 244 -8.10 -11.66 3.83
C LEU A 244 -8.62 -12.82 2.99
N ASP A 245 -9.12 -13.90 3.61
CA ASP A 245 -9.81 -14.96 2.89
C ASP A 245 -11.09 -14.45 2.20
N ASP A 246 -11.92 -13.69 2.94
CA ASP A 246 -13.11 -13.04 2.39
C ASP A 246 -12.74 -12.12 1.20
N CYS A 247 -11.64 -11.37 1.30
CA CYS A 247 -11.12 -10.54 0.22
C CYS A 247 -10.76 -11.37 -1.02
N ALA A 248 -10.01 -12.46 -0.85
CA ALA A 248 -9.60 -13.33 -1.95
C ALA A 248 -10.80 -14.00 -2.63
N ARG A 249 -11.79 -14.46 -1.86
CA ARG A 249 -13.02 -15.07 -2.39
C ARG A 249 -13.85 -14.06 -3.19
N GLN A 250 -14.01 -12.84 -2.69
CA GLN A 250 -14.77 -11.81 -3.41
C GLN A 250 -14.07 -11.38 -4.71
N LEU A 251 -12.74 -11.26 -4.73
CA LEU A 251 -12.02 -10.99 -5.98
C LEU A 251 -12.22 -12.09 -7.03
N LEU A 252 -12.25 -13.37 -6.63
CA LEU A 252 -12.55 -14.47 -7.55
C LEU A 252 -14.01 -14.50 -8.02
N GLN A 253 -14.92 -13.88 -7.27
CA GLN A 253 -16.32 -13.78 -7.63
C GLN A 253 -16.57 -12.60 -8.58
N ASP A 254 -15.98 -11.45 -8.28
CA ASP A 254 -16.19 -10.20 -9.03
C ASP A 254 -15.38 -10.19 -10.33
N GLN A 255 -14.14 -10.70 -10.30
CA GLN A 255 -13.21 -10.81 -11.44
C GLN A 255 -13.14 -9.54 -12.31
N GLU A 256 -13.05 -8.36 -11.67
CA GLU A 256 -13.00 -7.10 -12.42
C GLU A 256 -11.74 -6.99 -13.29
N HIS A 257 -10.63 -7.61 -12.85
CA HIS A 257 -9.40 -7.69 -13.63
C HIS A 257 -9.00 -9.14 -13.93
N PRO A 258 -8.52 -9.44 -15.15
CA PRO A 258 -8.01 -10.77 -15.50
C PRO A 258 -6.88 -11.26 -14.57
N THR A 259 -6.14 -10.33 -13.98
CA THR A 259 -5.03 -10.60 -13.06
C THR A 259 -5.49 -11.01 -11.65
N ASP A 260 -6.78 -10.89 -11.31
CA ASP A 260 -7.31 -11.26 -9.99
C ASP A 260 -7.09 -12.75 -9.68
N LEU A 261 -7.21 -13.61 -10.70
CA LEU A 261 -6.94 -15.05 -10.55
C LEU A 261 -5.48 -15.30 -10.18
N LEU A 262 -4.53 -14.64 -10.87
CA LEU A 262 -3.11 -14.77 -10.57
C LEU A 262 -2.82 -14.26 -9.15
N LEU A 263 -3.32 -13.08 -8.80
CA LEU A 263 -3.16 -12.47 -7.48
C LEU A 263 -3.54 -13.44 -6.36
N VAL A 264 -4.74 -14.02 -6.43
CA VAL A 264 -5.24 -14.90 -5.37
C VAL A 264 -4.39 -16.17 -5.25
N ASN A 265 -3.91 -16.70 -6.36
CA ASN A 265 -3.02 -17.86 -6.35
C ASN A 265 -1.64 -17.53 -5.78
N LEU A 266 -1.08 -16.35 -6.07
CA LEU A 266 0.18 -15.90 -5.47
C LEU A 266 0.06 -15.79 -3.94
N VAL A 267 -1.05 -15.27 -3.44
CA VAL A 267 -1.31 -15.19 -1.99
C VAL A 267 -1.39 -16.58 -1.38
N ARG A 268 -2.13 -17.51 -1.99
CA ARG A 268 -2.27 -18.89 -1.49
C ARG A 268 -0.93 -19.64 -1.45
N ILE A 269 -0.10 -19.47 -2.47
CA ILE A 269 1.26 -20.00 -2.50
C ILE A 269 2.07 -19.46 -1.32
N ARG A 270 1.97 -18.16 -1.02
CA ARG A 270 2.65 -17.57 0.14
C ARG A 270 2.15 -18.09 1.48
N GLN A 271 0.85 -18.35 1.63
CA GLN A 271 0.33 -18.97 2.86
C GLN A 271 0.91 -20.36 3.13
N ILE A 272 1.15 -21.14 2.08
CA ILE A 272 1.76 -22.46 2.22
C ILE A 272 3.27 -22.30 2.51
N ALA A 273 3.96 -21.47 1.72
CA ALA A 273 5.40 -21.30 1.82
C ALA A 273 5.85 -20.65 3.15
N ILE A 274 5.06 -19.73 3.72
CA ILE A 274 5.42 -19.02 4.95
C ILE A 274 5.51 -19.94 6.17
N LYS A 275 4.82 -21.10 6.16
CA LYS A 275 4.86 -22.12 7.22
C LYS A 275 6.28 -22.64 7.48
N VAL A 276 7.19 -22.49 6.51
CA VAL A 276 8.61 -22.83 6.67
C VAL A 276 9.25 -22.00 7.78
N ASN A 277 8.83 -20.74 7.97
CA ASN A 277 9.42 -19.87 8.98
C ASN A 277 9.14 -20.34 10.41
N ASP A 278 7.98 -20.95 10.68
CA ASP A 278 7.65 -21.48 12.01
C ASP A 278 8.61 -22.60 12.44
N VAL A 279 9.13 -23.34 11.45
CA VAL A 279 10.10 -24.43 11.63
C VAL A 279 11.48 -23.90 12.05
N PHE A 280 11.85 -22.70 11.60
CA PHE A 280 13.15 -22.09 11.84
C PHE A 280 13.14 -20.97 12.89
N GLY A 281 11.98 -20.36 13.18
CA GLY A 281 11.82 -19.26 14.12
C GLY A 281 11.74 -19.68 15.60
N ASN A 282 11.39 -20.95 15.88
CA ASN A 282 11.21 -21.46 17.24
C ASN A 282 12.48 -22.00 17.92
N THR A 283 13.67 -21.79 17.35
CA THR A 283 14.92 -22.15 18.04
C THR A 283 15.25 -21.11 19.12
N GLY A 284 14.57 -21.19 20.25
CA GLY A 284 15.09 -20.66 21.51
C GLY A 284 16.38 -21.41 21.89
N ASP A 285 17.33 -20.68 22.47
CA ASP A 285 18.71 -21.05 22.79
C ASP A 285 18.90 -22.36 23.60
N HIS A 286 18.64 -23.53 23.01
CA HIS A 286 18.92 -24.82 23.66
C HIS A 286 19.72 -25.80 22.76
N PRO A 287 21.04 -25.95 23.00
CA PRO A 287 21.95 -26.70 22.13
C PRO A 287 21.88 -28.24 22.24
N ILE A 288 20.96 -28.82 23.02
CA ILE A 288 21.08 -30.24 23.44
C ILE A 288 20.19 -31.22 22.61
N ALA A 289 19.27 -30.73 21.76
CA ALA A 289 18.34 -31.57 20.98
C ALA A 289 18.53 -31.50 19.44
N GLU A 290 19.74 -31.20 18.99
CA GLU A 290 20.01 -30.70 17.62
C GLU A 290 19.82 -31.71 16.48
N LYS A 291 20.08 -33.01 16.69
CA LYS A 291 19.98 -34.03 15.62
C LYS A 291 18.54 -34.50 15.37
N THR A 292 17.79 -34.78 16.43
CA THR A 292 16.37 -35.15 16.33
C THR A 292 15.54 -33.96 15.83
N SER A 293 15.86 -32.74 16.26
CA SER A 293 15.20 -31.53 15.74
C SER A 293 15.49 -31.31 14.26
N THR A 294 16.70 -31.62 13.77
CA THR A 294 17.04 -31.46 12.35
C THR A 294 16.27 -32.42 11.44
N ASN A 295 16.12 -33.68 11.82
CA ASN A 295 15.32 -34.64 11.05
C ASN A 295 13.84 -34.24 11.02
N VAL A 296 13.28 -33.78 12.14
CA VAL A 296 11.90 -33.28 12.20
C VAL A 296 11.72 -32.04 11.32
N ARG A 297 12.65 -31.08 11.37
CA ARG A 297 12.63 -29.89 10.50
C ARG A 297 12.65 -30.27 9.02
N ALA A 298 13.49 -31.23 8.63
CA ALA A 298 13.56 -31.71 7.25
C ALA A 298 12.25 -32.38 6.79
N ILE A 299 11.59 -33.15 7.66
CA ILE A 299 10.29 -33.77 7.36
C ILE A 299 9.20 -32.70 7.16
N VAL A 300 9.12 -31.69 8.04
CA VAL A 300 8.13 -30.61 7.91
C VAL A 300 8.36 -29.81 6.64
N VAL A 301 9.62 -29.46 6.36
CA VAL A 301 10.03 -28.82 5.11
C VAL A 301 9.59 -29.63 3.88
N ALA A 302 9.83 -30.95 3.87
CA ALA A 302 9.43 -31.82 2.77
C ALA A 302 7.90 -31.88 2.63
N SER A 303 7.16 -31.89 3.74
CA SER A 303 5.69 -31.84 3.75
C SER A 303 5.15 -30.55 3.14
N ILE A 304 5.74 -29.39 3.48
CA ILE A 304 5.33 -28.08 2.92
C ILE A 304 5.64 -28.03 1.43
N ARG A 305 6.79 -28.55 1.00
CA ARG A 305 7.13 -28.65 -0.42
C ARG A 305 6.13 -29.51 -1.19
N ASN A 306 5.76 -30.67 -0.63
CA ASN A 306 4.74 -31.53 -1.23
C ASN A 306 3.36 -30.85 -1.29
N GLU A 307 2.98 -30.08 -0.26
CA GLU A 307 1.76 -29.27 -0.27
C GLU A 307 1.77 -28.23 -1.40
N LEU A 308 2.90 -27.54 -1.61
CA LEU A 308 3.08 -26.60 -2.73
C LEU A 308 2.99 -27.31 -4.09
N ASP A 309 3.64 -28.47 -4.25
CA ASP A 309 3.61 -29.24 -5.50
C ASP A 309 2.18 -29.69 -5.83
N ILE A 310 1.43 -30.21 -4.83
CA ILE A 310 0.02 -30.57 -5.00
C ILE A 310 -0.81 -29.33 -5.39
N TYR A 311 -0.60 -28.21 -4.71
CA TYR A 311 -1.32 -26.97 -5.01
C TYR A 311 -1.05 -26.48 -6.43
N ILE A 312 0.21 -26.40 -6.85
CA ILE A 312 0.60 -25.96 -8.20
C ILE A 312 -0.01 -26.88 -9.26
N ASN A 313 0.08 -28.20 -9.09
CA ASN A 313 -0.50 -29.17 -10.03
C ASN A 313 -2.04 -29.08 -10.13
N SER A 314 -2.70 -28.47 -9.15
CA SER A 314 -4.15 -28.22 -9.17
C SER A 314 -4.55 -26.94 -9.90
N LEU A 315 -3.60 -26.05 -10.23
CA LEU A 315 -3.87 -24.79 -10.90
C LEU A 315 -4.22 -24.99 -12.38
N PRO A 316 -4.89 -24.02 -13.04
CA PRO A 316 -5.03 -24.01 -14.49
C PRO A 316 -3.67 -24.04 -15.21
N GLU A 317 -3.59 -24.70 -16.38
CA GLU A 317 -2.33 -24.90 -17.12
C GLU A 317 -1.50 -23.63 -17.31
N HIS A 318 -2.16 -22.51 -17.67
CA HIS A 318 -1.49 -21.23 -17.88
C HIS A 318 -0.84 -20.64 -16.61
N LEU A 319 -1.28 -21.03 -15.41
CA LEU A 319 -0.66 -20.66 -14.15
C LEU A 319 0.41 -21.66 -13.70
N GLN A 320 0.27 -22.94 -14.05
CA GLN A 320 1.29 -23.96 -13.73
C GLN A 320 2.65 -23.61 -14.34
N SER A 321 2.64 -23.11 -15.58
CA SER A 321 3.85 -22.68 -16.29
C SER A 321 4.20 -21.21 -16.09
N ASN A 322 3.46 -20.47 -15.26
CA ASN A 322 3.70 -19.05 -15.06
C ASN A 322 5.02 -18.83 -14.27
N PRO A 323 5.98 -18.05 -14.79
CA PRO A 323 7.28 -17.87 -14.14
C PRO A 323 7.18 -17.30 -12.72
N ILE A 324 6.22 -16.40 -12.47
CA ILE A 324 6.05 -15.76 -11.17
C ILE A 324 5.46 -16.75 -10.17
N VAL A 325 4.51 -17.59 -10.59
CA VAL A 325 3.97 -18.68 -9.74
C VAL A 325 5.09 -19.60 -9.29
N LEU A 326 5.94 -20.04 -10.22
CA LEU A 326 7.07 -20.93 -9.94
C LEU A 326 8.12 -20.26 -9.06
N LEU A 327 8.48 -19.00 -9.35
CA LEU A 327 9.38 -18.21 -8.52
C LEU A 327 8.84 -18.08 -7.09
N CYS A 328 7.54 -17.82 -6.95
CA CYS A 328 6.92 -17.64 -5.65
C CYS A 328 6.89 -18.91 -4.82
N ALA A 329 6.62 -20.05 -5.45
CA ALA A 329 6.59 -21.34 -4.76
C ALA A 329 8.00 -21.83 -4.40
N TYR A 330 8.98 -21.61 -5.28
CA TYR A 330 10.26 -22.31 -5.20
C TYR A 330 11.49 -21.46 -4.85
N ALA A 331 11.35 -20.15 -4.68
CA ALA A 331 12.48 -19.29 -4.29
C ALA A 331 13.23 -19.81 -3.05
N TYR A 332 12.54 -20.37 -2.06
CA TYR A 332 13.15 -20.88 -0.82
C TYR A 332 14.00 -22.14 -0.98
N TRP A 333 13.82 -22.88 -2.09
CA TRP A 333 14.39 -24.21 -2.26
C TRP A 333 15.58 -24.25 -3.21
N SER A 334 15.99 -23.09 -3.74
CA SER A 334 17.24 -23.00 -4.50
C SER A 334 18.43 -22.97 -3.54
N PRO A 335 19.37 -23.94 -3.60
CA PRO A 335 20.53 -24.01 -2.71
C PRO A 335 21.55 -22.89 -2.95
N SER A 336 21.35 -22.04 -3.95
CA SER A 336 22.13 -20.83 -4.20
C SER A 336 21.27 -19.60 -3.94
N THR A 337 21.58 -18.86 -2.86
CA THR A 337 21.07 -17.51 -2.57
C THR A 337 21.25 -16.58 -3.78
N THR A 338 22.24 -16.87 -4.63
CA THR A 338 22.53 -16.23 -5.91
C THR A 338 21.43 -16.41 -6.96
N ALA A 339 20.69 -17.53 -6.97
CA ALA A 339 19.67 -17.79 -7.98
C ALA A 339 18.39 -16.98 -7.75
N ILE A 340 18.04 -16.68 -6.49
CA ILE A 340 16.91 -15.78 -6.18
C ILE A 340 17.24 -14.37 -6.67
N SER A 341 18.49 -13.90 -6.45
CA SER A 341 18.94 -12.65 -7.05
C SER A 341 18.97 -12.70 -8.56
N THR A 342 19.45 -13.78 -9.19
CA THR A 342 19.51 -13.88 -10.65
C THR A 342 18.14 -14.00 -11.31
N ILE A 343 17.16 -14.66 -10.70
CA ILE A 343 15.81 -14.80 -11.28
C ILE A 343 15.01 -13.50 -11.11
N LEU A 344 15.18 -12.78 -10.00
CA LEU A 344 14.58 -11.45 -9.80
C LEU A 344 15.28 -10.34 -10.62
N LEU A 345 16.60 -10.45 -10.86
CA LEU A 345 17.37 -9.55 -11.75
C LEU A 345 17.09 -9.78 -13.25
N ASN A 346 16.42 -10.87 -13.61
CA ASN A 346 16.05 -11.19 -14.99
C ASN A 346 14.56 -10.95 -15.29
N LEU A 347 13.82 -10.35 -14.35
CA LEU A 347 12.56 -9.70 -14.71
C LEU A 347 12.94 -8.50 -15.59
N PRO A 348 12.27 -8.31 -16.75
CA PRO A 348 12.63 -7.24 -17.67
C PRO A 348 12.62 -5.90 -16.91
N THR A 349 13.76 -5.23 -16.95
CA THR A 349 13.98 -3.88 -16.41
C THR A 349 13.16 -2.85 -17.14
#